data_AF-A0A8B5XGQ0-F1
#
_entry.id   AF-A0A8B5XGQ0-F1
#
_cell.length_a   1.000
_cell.length_b   1.000
_cell.length_c   1.000
_cell.angle_alpha   90.00
_cell.angle_beta   90.00
_cell.angle_gamma   90.00
#
_symmetry.space_group_name_H-M   'P 1'
#
loop_
_entity.id
_entity.type
_entity.pdbx_description
1 polymer ?
#
loop_
_entity_poly.entity_id
_entity_poly.type
_entity_poly.pdbx_seq_one_letter_code
_entity_poly.pdbx_strand_id
1 'polypeptide(L)'
;MSDTVEEQTLETRLMEFEVVCRRCQSKWQPPIARFVNAGTDPDARLGILLNTMHQSYCPHCKLKQYIDTTFEYYDPEQNIVVQVRPAWEYKAGGGENYYFKRFEDLIMRYSKTDVRVDVVFGLQELIDKYLGGEAAVAAAQEEWNARRAAAVKRYEERTLAREAFEPETPEGGEDPSTTA
;
A
#
# COMPACT_ATOMS: atom_id res chain seq x y z
N MET A 1 6.99 -36.36 3.81
CA MET A 1 7.29 -35.18 2.98
C MET A 1 6.04 -34.32 2.93
N SER A 2 5.65 -33.71 4.05
CA SER A 2 4.27 -33.20 4.20
C SER A 2 4.14 -31.95 5.08
N ASP A 3 5.22 -31.17 5.28
CA ASP A 3 5.19 -30.03 6.22
C ASP A 3 5.38 -28.65 5.56
N THR A 4 5.40 -28.54 4.23
CA THR A 4 5.77 -27.26 3.58
C THR A 4 4.60 -26.41 3.08
N VAL A 5 3.34 -26.79 3.33
CA VAL A 5 2.16 -26.10 2.76
C VAL A 5 1.33 -25.33 3.80
N GLU A 6 1.45 -25.62 5.10
CA GLU A 6 0.55 -25.05 6.12
C GLU A 6 1.02 -23.69 6.69
N GLU A 7 2.33 -23.39 6.68
CA GLU A 7 2.87 -22.12 7.23
C GLU A 7 2.85 -20.93 6.27
N GLN A 8 2.51 -21.11 4.98
CA GLN A 8 2.42 -20.00 4.00
C GLN A 8 1.08 -19.24 4.03
N THR A 9 0.21 -19.52 5.00
CA THR A 9 -1.21 -19.13 4.92
C THR A 9 -1.46 -17.65 5.26
N LEU A 10 -0.59 -17.01 6.04
CA LEU A 10 -0.82 -15.66 6.56
C LEU A 10 0.33 -14.69 6.27
N GLU A 11 1.13 -14.91 5.23
CA GLU A 11 2.14 -13.94 4.80
C GLU A 11 1.57 -12.89 3.86
N THR A 12 2.11 -11.66 3.92
CA THR A 12 1.77 -10.59 2.98
C THR A 12 2.13 -11.03 1.56
N ARG A 13 1.14 -11.01 0.67
CA ARG A 13 1.28 -11.44 -0.73
C ARG A 13 0.84 -10.33 -1.65
N LEU A 14 1.73 -10.00 -2.57
CA LEU A 14 1.48 -9.07 -3.66
C LEU A 14 1.11 -9.84 -4.92
N MET A 15 0.36 -9.18 -5.80
CA MET A 15 0.06 -9.64 -7.15
C MET A 15 0.25 -8.48 -8.12
N GLU A 16 0.57 -8.83 -9.35
CA GLU A 16 0.62 -7.90 -10.46
C GLU A 16 -0.72 -7.92 -11.19
N PHE A 17 -1.23 -6.73 -11.51
CA PHE A 17 -2.49 -6.55 -12.24
C PHE A 17 -2.26 -5.53 -13.34
N GLU A 18 -2.67 -5.82 -14.58
CA GLU A 18 -2.54 -4.85 -15.67
C GLU A 18 -3.54 -3.69 -15.45
N VAL A 19 -3.01 -2.49 -15.28
CA VAL A 19 -3.77 -1.25 -15.16
C VAL A 19 -3.62 -0.46 -16.45
N VAL A 20 -4.73 0.14 -16.91
CA VAL A 20 -4.76 1.02 -18.08
C VAL A 20 -5.03 2.46 -17.64
N CYS A 21 -4.19 3.40 -18.08
CA CYS A 21 -4.38 4.81 -17.78
C CYS A 21 -5.64 5.33 -18.47
N ARG A 22 -6.59 5.90 -17.72
CA ARG A 22 -7.81 6.49 -18.28
C ARG A 22 -7.54 7.73 -19.13
N ARG A 23 -6.37 8.37 -19.00
CA ARG A 23 -5.97 9.58 -19.75
C ARG A 23 -5.16 9.28 -21.00
N CYS A 24 -4.07 8.52 -20.86
CA CYS A 24 -3.12 8.29 -21.97
C CYS A 24 -3.10 6.84 -22.49
N GLN A 25 -3.94 5.95 -21.95
CA GLN A 25 -4.05 4.54 -22.34
C GLN A 25 -2.77 3.69 -22.19
N SER A 26 -1.70 4.25 -21.61
CA SER A 26 -0.51 3.49 -21.22
C SER A 26 -0.88 2.37 -20.24
N LYS A 27 -0.25 1.22 -20.39
CA LYS A 27 -0.42 0.02 -19.56
C LYS A 27 0.76 -0.17 -18.64
N TRP A 28 0.53 -0.58 -17.39
CA TRP A 28 1.58 -0.99 -16.45
C TRP A 28 1.02 -1.96 -15.43
N GLN A 29 1.92 -2.57 -14.66
CA GLN A 29 1.59 -3.56 -13.64
C GLN A 29 2.14 -3.06 -12.29
N PRO A 30 1.34 -2.32 -11.50
CA PRO A 30 1.74 -1.96 -10.16
C PRO A 30 1.62 -3.18 -9.23
N PRO A 31 2.45 -3.28 -8.18
CA PRO A 31 2.27 -4.27 -7.13
C PRO A 31 1.00 -3.93 -6.34
N ILE A 32 0.13 -4.92 -6.16
CA ILE A 32 -1.14 -4.82 -5.44
C ILE A 32 -1.16 -5.88 -4.35
N ALA A 33 -1.55 -5.54 -3.13
CA ALA A 33 -1.71 -6.54 -2.10
C ALA A 33 -2.94 -7.41 -2.37
N ARG A 34 -2.72 -8.73 -2.38
CA ARG A 34 -3.79 -9.73 -2.37
C ARG A 34 -4.10 -10.17 -0.96
N PHE A 35 -3.08 -10.25 -0.12
CA PHE A 35 -3.16 -10.58 1.29
C PHE A 35 -2.20 -9.67 2.04
N VAL A 36 -2.63 -9.08 3.14
CA VAL A 36 -1.85 -8.20 4.01
C VAL A 36 -1.84 -8.79 5.39
N ASN A 37 -0.66 -9.04 5.95
CA ASN A 37 -0.51 -9.32 7.38
C ASN A 37 -0.03 -8.07 8.09
N ALA A 38 -0.87 -7.51 8.96
CA ALA A 38 -0.56 -6.29 9.70
C ALA A 38 0.59 -6.44 10.69
N GLY A 39 0.88 -7.67 11.14
CA GLY A 39 2.01 -7.95 12.04
C GLY A 39 3.36 -7.95 11.34
N THR A 40 3.41 -8.21 10.03
CA THR A 40 4.67 -8.22 9.27
C THR A 40 4.83 -7.02 8.36
N ASP A 41 3.75 -6.32 8.01
CA ASP A 41 3.76 -5.11 7.20
C ASP A 41 3.12 -3.93 7.96
N PRO A 42 3.92 -3.18 8.75
CA PRO A 42 3.41 -2.02 9.48
C PRO A 42 2.98 -0.87 8.56
N ASP A 43 3.58 -0.76 7.37
CA ASP A 43 3.25 0.28 6.40
C ASP A 43 1.92 0.00 5.71
N ALA A 44 1.50 -1.27 5.59
CA ALA A 44 0.19 -1.59 5.06
C ALA A 44 -0.95 -1.05 5.94
N ARG A 45 -0.84 -1.13 7.28
CA ARG A 45 -1.84 -0.53 8.18
C ARG A 45 -1.93 0.98 7.98
N LEU A 46 -0.78 1.65 7.91
CA LEU A 46 -0.72 3.08 7.64
C LEU A 46 -1.32 3.40 6.26
N GLY A 47 -1.03 2.60 5.26
CA GLY A 47 -1.56 2.72 3.91
C GLY A 47 -3.08 2.58 3.84
N ILE A 48 -3.66 1.65 4.60
CA ILE A 48 -5.11 1.47 4.73
C ILE A 48 -5.73 2.71 5.38
N LEU A 49 -5.23 3.12 6.56
CA LEU A 49 -5.75 4.24 7.33
C LEU A 49 -5.71 5.57 6.55
N LEU A 50 -4.68 5.77 5.74
CA LEU A 50 -4.53 6.96 4.89
C LEU A 50 -5.26 6.84 3.55
N ASN A 51 -5.97 5.73 3.30
CA ASN A 51 -6.62 5.42 2.02
C ASN A 51 -5.63 5.52 0.83
N THR A 52 -4.38 5.10 1.05
CA THR A 52 -3.29 5.11 0.05
C THR A 52 -2.95 3.72 -0.49
N MET A 53 -3.49 2.67 0.10
CA MET A 53 -3.45 1.32 -0.44
C MET A 53 -4.00 1.24 -1.86
N HIS A 54 -3.33 0.43 -2.69
CA HIS A 54 -3.70 0.19 -4.10
C HIS A 54 -3.85 1.48 -4.94
N GLN A 55 -3.08 2.51 -4.60
CA GLN A 55 -2.89 3.67 -5.45
C GLN A 55 -1.66 3.48 -6.32
N SER A 56 -1.77 3.87 -7.58
CA SER A 56 -0.61 3.93 -8.48
C SER A 56 -0.62 5.21 -9.31
N TYR A 57 0.56 5.60 -9.80
CA TYR A 57 0.73 6.71 -10.70
C TYR A 57 1.06 6.18 -12.10
N CYS A 58 0.36 6.68 -13.11
CA CYS A 58 0.70 6.35 -14.48
C CYS A 58 2.17 6.75 -14.78
N PRO A 59 3.03 5.83 -15.24
CA PRO A 59 4.44 6.14 -15.47
C PRO A 59 4.64 7.24 -16.53
N HIS A 60 3.69 7.36 -17.47
CA HIS A 60 3.73 8.33 -18.56
C HIS A 60 3.18 9.71 -18.16
N CYS A 61 1.89 9.80 -17.82
CA CYS A 61 1.23 11.09 -17.57
C CYS A 61 1.12 11.49 -16.10
N LYS A 62 1.67 10.67 -15.18
CA LYS A 62 1.64 10.85 -13.72
C LYS A 62 0.24 11.00 -13.12
N LEU A 63 -0.80 10.63 -13.86
CA LEU A 63 -2.15 10.57 -13.34
C LEU A 63 -2.22 9.54 -12.21
N LYS A 64 -2.68 9.97 -11.04
CA LYS A 64 -2.98 9.11 -9.90
C LYS A 64 -4.25 8.31 -10.18
N GLN A 65 -4.21 7.01 -9.93
CA GLN A 65 -5.35 6.11 -10.09
C GLN A 65 -5.49 5.20 -8.87
N TYR A 66 -6.74 4.99 -8.47
CA TYR A 66 -7.13 3.99 -7.47
C TYR A 66 -7.42 2.67 -8.19
N ILE A 67 -6.91 1.58 -7.63
CA ILE A 67 -7.16 0.24 -8.12
C ILE A 67 -8.08 -0.44 -7.12
N ASP A 68 -9.36 -0.43 -7.44
CA ASP A 68 -10.41 -0.97 -6.60
C ASP A 68 -10.50 -2.48 -6.83
N THR A 69 -9.92 -3.24 -5.90
CA THR A 69 -9.76 -4.70 -6.01
C THR A 69 -9.97 -5.37 -4.66
N THR A 70 -10.37 -6.64 -4.70
CA THR A 70 -10.54 -7.44 -3.49
C THR A 70 -9.18 -7.87 -2.93
N PHE A 71 -9.01 -7.75 -1.62
CA PHE A 71 -7.84 -8.27 -0.90
C PHE A 71 -8.23 -8.75 0.50
N GLU A 72 -7.33 -9.45 1.16
CA GLU A 72 -7.51 -9.94 2.53
C GLU A 72 -6.57 -9.21 3.48
N TYR A 73 -7.08 -8.84 4.65
CA TYR A 73 -6.34 -8.18 5.71
C TYR A 73 -6.36 -9.06 6.96
N TYR A 74 -5.19 -9.45 7.44
CA TYR A 74 -5.02 -10.21 8.66
C TYR A 74 -4.44 -9.34 9.77
N ASP A 75 -5.16 -9.30 10.89
CA ASP A 75 -4.69 -8.68 12.13
C ASP A 75 -4.36 -9.80 13.15
N PRO A 76 -3.08 -10.03 13.46
CA PRO A 76 -2.67 -11.04 14.44
C PRO A 76 -3.04 -10.68 15.88
N GLU A 77 -3.21 -9.41 16.22
CA GLU A 77 -3.61 -9.01 17.58
C GLU A 77 -5.06 -9.41 17.87
N GLN A 78 -5.91 -9.30 16.84
CA GLN A 78 -7.31 -9.67 16.90
C GLN A 78 -7.58 -11.10 16.42
N ASN A 79 -6.56 -11.78 15.89
CA ASN A 79 -6.65 -13.09 15.23
C ASN A 79 -7.81 -13.17 14.22
N ILE A 80 -7.87 -12.20 13.31
CA ILE A 80 -8.97 -12.06 12.33
C ILE A 80 -8.46 -11.82 10.92
N VAL A 81 -9.07 -12.49 9.94
CA VAL A 81 -8.91 -12.26 8.51
C VAL A 81 -10.16 -11.57 7.97
N VAL A 82 -10.01 -10.35 7.46
CA VAL A 82 -11.09 -9.57 6.86
C VAL A 82 -10.89 -9.52 5.35
N GLN A 83 -11.84 -10.04 4.57
CA GLN A 83 -11.85 -9.84 3.12
C GLN A 83 -12.45 -8.48 2.80
N VAL A 84 -11.63 -7.58 2.28
CA VAL A 84 -12.03 -6.25 1.84
C VAL A 84 -12.39 -6.33 0.37
N ARG A 85 -13.65 -6.03 0.06
CA ARG A 85 -14.17 -5.98 -1.31
C ARG A 85 -14.45 -4.54 -1.73
N PRO A 86 -14.49 -4.24 -3.03
CA PRO A 86 -14.94 -2.94 -3.52
C PRO A 86 -16.33 -2.56 -3.00
N ALA A 87 -16.52 -1.31 -2.58
CA ALA A 87 -17.78 -0.84 -2.00
C ALA A 87 -18.97 -0.93 -2.98
N TRP A 88 -18.71 -0.83 -4.28
CA TRP A 88 -19.75 -0.96 -5.31
C TRP A 88 -20.30 -2.39 -5.44
N GLU A 89 -19.54 -3.41 -5.05
CA GLU A 89 -19.98 -4.81 -5.15
C GLU A 89 -21.19 -5.09 -4.24
N TYR A 90 -21.29 -4.42 -3.09
CA TYR A 90 -22.45 -4.58 -2.20
C TYR A 90 -23.76 -4.21 -2.89
N LYS A 91 -23.77 -3.08 -3.60
CA LYS A 91 -24.96 -2.58 -4.31
C LYS A 91 -25.23 -3.37 -5.58
N ALA A 92 -24.19 -3.78 -6.31
CA ALA A 92 -24.34 -4.53 -7.55
C ALA A 92 -24.71 -6.01 -7.34
N GLY A 93 -24.28 -6.61 -6.22
CA GLY A 93 -24.44 -8.04 -5.92
C GLY A 93 -25.75 -8.44 -5.26
N GLY A 94 -26.61 -7.49 -4.89
CA GLY A 94 -27.88 -7.76 -4.20
C GLY A 94 -27.82 -7.66 -2.67
N GLY A 95 -26.87 -6.89 -2.12
CA GLY A 95 -26.81 -6.57 -0.69
C GLY A 95 -26.44 -7.76 0.19
N GLU A 96 -27.24 -8.02 1.23
CA GLU A 96 -26.94 -9.00 2.29
C GLU A 96 -26.75 -10.44 1.78
N ASN A 97 -27.55 -10.90 0.81
CA ASN A 97 -27.39 -12.25 0.25
C ASN A 97 -26.00 -12.47 -0.36
N TYR A 98 -25.44 -11.42 -0.95
CA TYR A 98 -24.11 -11.48 -1.52
C TYR A 98 -23.02 -11.48 -0.44
N TYR A 99 -23.21 -10.68 0.62
CA TYR A 99 -22.36 -10.73 1.80
C TYR A 99 -22.28 -12.16 2.37
N PHE A 100 -23.43 -12.79 2.65
CA PHE A 100 -23.48 -14.14 3.23
C PHE A 100 -22.77 -15.16 2.36
N LYS A 101 -22.98 -15.13 1.04
CA LYS A 101 -22.27 -16.02 0.12
C LYS A 101 -20.75 -15.86 0.19
N ARG A 102 -20.25 -14.61 0.25
CA ARG A 102 -18.80 -14.36 0.37
C ARG A 102 -18.25 -14.73 1.74
N PHE A 103 -19.04 -14.54 2.77
CA PHE A 103 -18.70 -14.94 4.12
C PHE A 103 -18.59 -16.47 4.24
N GLU A 104 -19.55 -17.23 3.70
CA GLU A 104 -19.49 -18.69 3.62
C GLU A 104 -18.24 -19.18 2.84
N ASP A 105 -17.96 -18.59 1.67
CA ASP A 105 -16.75 -18.90 0.88
C ASP A 105 -15.47 -18.71 1.72
N LEU A 106 -15.43 -17.66 2.55
CA LEU A 106 -14.29 -17.31 3.39
C LEU A 106 -14.14 -18.26 4.58
N ILE A 107 -15.23 -18.62 5.25
CA ILE A 107 -15.25 -19.64 6.31
C ILE A 107 -14.70 -20.96 5.77
N MET A 108 -15.17 -21.40 4.61
CA MET A 108 -14.72 -22.66 4.02
C MET A 108 -13.22 -22.63 3.71
N ARG A 109 -12.71 -21.49 3.22
CA ARG A 109 -11.27 -21.30 2.94
C ARG A 109 -10.40 -21.40 4.20
N TYR A 110 -10.83 -20.79 5.30
CA TYR A 110 -10.10 -20.76 6.57
C TYR A 110 -10.56 -21.82 7.56
N SER A 111 -11.34 -22.82 7.13
CA SER A 111 -11.91 -23.86 8.00
C SER A 111 -10.89 -24.71 8.77
N LYS A 112 -9.64 -24.73 8.31
CA LYS A 112 -8.52 -25.45 8.94
C LYS A 112 -7.58 -24.54 9.74
N THR A 113 -7.85 -23.24 9.75
CA THR A 113 -7.01 -22.23 10.39
C THR A 113 -7.80 -21.65 11.56
N ASP A 114 -7.18 -21.56 12.74
CA ASP A 114 -7.83 -20.99 13.93
C ASP A 114 -7.82 -19.45 13.84
N VAL A 115 -8.64 -18.89 12.94
CA VAL A 115 -8.80 -17.45 12.73
C VAL A 115 -10.28 -17.10 12.63
N ARG A 116 -10.64 -15.93 13.13
CA ARG A 116 -11.95 -15.34 12.83
C ARG A 116 -11.93 -14.82 11.40
N VAL A 117 -13.08 -14.83 10.74
CA VAL A 117 -13.21 -14.26 9.39
C VAL A 117 -14.34 -13.25 9.33
N ASP A 118 -14.23 -12.23 8.48
CA ASP A 118 -15.32 -11.31 8.14
C ASP A 118 -15.13 -10.76 6.71
N VAL A 119 -16.18 -10.15 6.17
CA VAL A 119 -16.17 -9.46 4.87
C VAL A 119 -16.58 -8.02 5.09
N VAL A 120 -15.87 -7.08 4.47
CA VAL A 120 -16.22 -5.65 4.49
C VAL A 120 -16.19 -5.08 3.09
N PHE A 121 -16.99 -4.05 2.84
CA PHE A 121 -17.15 -3.41 1.55
C PHE A 121 -16.55 -2.00 1.58
N GLY A 122 -15.29 -1.92 1.13
CA GLY A 122 -14.49 -0.71 1.10
C GLY A 122 -13.57 -0.57 2.31
N LEU A 123 -12.54 0.26 2.16
CA LEU A 123 -11.56 0.52 3.22
C LEU A 123 -12.19 1.23 4.42
N GLN A 124 -13.19 2.09 4.21
CA GLN A 124 -13.82 2.81 5.32
C GLN A 124 -14.47 1.87 6.33
N GLU A 125 -15.19 0.84 5.85
CA GLU A 125 -15.84 -0.12 6.73
C GLU A 125 -14.80 -0.96 7.53
N LEU A 126 -13.67 -1.31 6.91
CA LEU A 126 -12.54 -1.93 7.61
C LEU A 126 -12.02 -1.02 8.73
N ILE A 127 -11.82 0.27 8.41
CA ILE A 127 -11.29 1.26 9.34
C ILE A 127 -12.22 1.42 10.55
N ASP A 128 -13.50 1.59 10.30
CA ASP A 128 -14.51 1.85 11.32
C ASP A 128 -14.72 0.63 12.23
N LYS A 129 -14.75 -0.58 11.68
CA LYS A 129 -15.02 -1.79 12.45
C LYS A 129 -13.80 -2.32 13.19
N TYR A 130 -12.62 -2.27 12.57
CA TYR A 130 -11.46 -3.06 13.02
C TYR A 130 -10.21 -2.25 13.32
N LEU A 131 -10.06 -1.04 12.77
CA LEU A 131 -8.83 -0.27 12.92
C LEU A 131 -8.94 0.93 13.85
N GLY A 132 -10.09 1.15 14.49
CA GLY A 132 -10.30 2.21 15.48
C GLY A 132 -10.91 3.50 14.92
N GLY A 133 -11.42 3.48 13.68
CA GLY A 133 -12.18 4.59 13.10
C GLY A 133 -11.38 5.89 12.94
N GLU A 134 -12.08 7.02 13.06
CA GLU A 134 -11.52 8.37 12.83
C GLU A 134 -10.31 8.70 13.72
N ALA A 135 -10.30 8.23 14.97
CA ALA A 135 -9.18 8.47 15.88
C ALA A 135 -7.88 7.83 15.38
N ALA A 136 -7.97 6.62 14.83
CA ALA A 136 -6.83 5.94 14.24
C ALA A 136 -6.35 6.61 12.94
N VAL A 137 -7.29 7.12 12.13
CA VAL A 137 -6.96 7.91 10.92
C VAL A 137 -6.23 9.20 11.29
N ALA A 138 -6.67 9.91 12.32
CA ALA A 138 -6.02 11.12 12.81
C ALA A 138 -4.58 10.84 13.28
N ALA A 139 -4.39 9.80 14.10
CA ALA A 139 -3.06 9.39 14.56
C ALA A 139 -2.14 8.99 13.40
N ALA A 140 -2.66 8.24 12.42
CA ALA A 140 -1.93 7.89 11.20
C ALA A 140 -1.52 9.12 10.39
N GLN A 141 -2.39 10.14 10.32
CA GLN A 141 -2.09 11.37 9.60
C GLN A 141 -0.98 12.19 10.28
N GLU A 142 -0.97 12.25 11.61
CA GLU A 142 0.09 12.87 12.39
C GLU A 142 1.42 12.15 12.19
N GLU A 143 1.42 10.82 12.31
CA GLU A 143 2.60 9.99 12.09
C GLU A 143 3.17 10.21 10.68
N TRP A 144 2.32 10.19 9.66
CA TRP A 144 2.74 10.43 8.28
C TRP A 144 3.35 11.81 8.07
N ASN A 145 2.76 12.84 8.67
CA ASN A 145 3.28 14.20 8.59
C ASN A 145 4.66 14.30 9.26
N ALA A 146 4.85 13.66 10.41
CA ALA A 146 6.13 13.60 11.09
C ALA A 146 7.19 12.85 10.25
N ARG A 147 6.85 11.70 9.66
CA ARG A 147 7.73 10.96 8.74
C ARG A 147 8.14 11.82 7.54
N ARG A 148 7.20 12.55 6.94
CA ARG A 148 7.48 13.46 5.81
C ARG A 148 8.38 14.63 6.20
N ALA A 149 8.13 15.30 7.33
CA ALA A 149 8.97 16.39 7.80
C ALA A 149 10.41 15.93 8.06
N ALA A 150 10.58 14.76 8.70
CA ALA A 150 11.89 14.17 8.93
C ALA A 150 12.61 13.77 7.64
N ALA A 151 11.88 13.36 6.60
CA ALA A 151 12.46 13.03 5.29
C ALA A 151 12.94 14.29 4.55
N VAL A 152 12.16 15.38 4.57
CA VAL A 152 12.55 16.68 4.00
C VAL A 152 13.81 17.21 4.68
N LYS A 153 13.84 17.23 6.01
CA LYS A 153 15.01 17.66 6.78
C LYS A 153 16.27 16.86 6.41
N ARG A 154 16.16 15.53 6.33
CA ARG A 154 17.28 14.65 5.92
C ARG A 154 17.79 14.94 4.51
N TYR A 155 16.89 15.28 3.59
CA TYR A 155 17.25 15.67 2.23
C TYR A 155 17.98 17.02 2.20
N GLU A 156 17.50 18.01 2.95
CA GLU A 156 18.14 19.33 3.08
C GLU A 156 19.54 19.22 3.68
N GLU A 157 19.70 18.49 4.79
CA GLU A 157 21.00 18.23 5.42
C GLU A 157 21.98 17.54 4.46
N ARG A 158 21.51 16.55 3.69
CA ARG A 158 22.34 15.86 2.68
C ARG A 158 22.71 16.80 1.52
N THR A 159 21.82 17.70 1.12
CA THR A 159 22.07 18.65 0.03
C THR A 159 23.11 19.67 0.47
N LEU A 160 22.94 20.26 1.66
CA LEU A 160 23.91 21.19 2.26
C LEU A 160 25.29 20.53 2.45
N ALA A 161 25.33 19.28 2.90
CA ALA A 161 26.58 18.54 3.05
C ALA A 161 27.29 18.28 1.71
N ARG A 162 26.53 18.09 0.63
CA ARG A 162 27.09 17.94 -0.73
C ARG A 162 27.64 19.26 -1.24
N GLU A 163 26.90 20.36 -1.06
CA GLU A 163 27.33 21.71 -1.46
C GLU A 163 28.57 22.17 -0.68
N ALA A 164 28.68 21.80 0.61
CA ALA A 164 29.87 22.08 1.42
C ALA A 164 31.13 21.28 1.01
N PHE A 165 30.99 20.26 0.16
CA PHE A 165 32.08 19.40 -0.29
C PHE A 165 32.32 19.47 -1.81
N GLU A 166 31.65 20.37 -2.55
CA GLU A 166 32.09 20.69 -3.91
C GLU A 166 33.43 21.43 -3.83
N PRO A 167 34.56 20.83 -4.24
CA PRO A 167 35.80 21.58 -4.32
C PRO A 167 35.60 22.64 -5.40
N GLU A 168 35.92 23.90 -5.08
CA GLU A 168 36.04 24.95 -6.08
C GLU A 168 36.91 24.40 -7.22
N THR A 169 36.30 24.16 -8.39
CA THR A 169 37.07 23.96 -9.61
C THR A 169 38.02 25.14 -9.72
N PRO A 170 39.35 24.94 -9.74
CA PRO A 170 40.27 26.06 -9.79
C PRO A 170 40.03 26.81 -11.10
N GLU A 171 39.46 28.01 -10.99
CA GLU A 171 39.52 29.03 -12.03
C GLU A 171 40.98 29.42 -12.20
N GLY A 172 41.64 28.89 -13.24
CA GLY A 172 43.03 29.27 -13.50
C GLY A 172 43.82 28.24 -14.28
N GLY A 173 43.52 28.13 -15.58
CA GLY A 173 44.46 27.65 -16.57
C GLY A 173 44.51 28.68 -17.68
N GLU A 174 45.29 29.74 -17.46
CA GLU A 174 45.65 30.71 -18.50
C GLU A 174 46.14 29.96 -19.75
N ASP A 175 45.66 30.39 -20.91
CA ASP A 175 46.33 30.15 -22.18
C ASP A 175 47.78 30.68 -22.10
N PRO A 176 48.76 29.92 -22.61
CA PRO A 176 49.83 30.60 -23.30
C PRO A 176 50.26 29.93 -24.61
N SER A 177 50.48 30.79 -25.60
CA SER A 177 51.39 30.64 -26.74
C SER A 177 50.82 29.87 -27.95
N THR A 178 50.58 30.50 -29.10
CA THR A 178 51.50 31.21 -30.03
C THR A 178 52.60 30.31 -30.62
N THR A 179 52.70 30.35 -31.97
CA THR A 179 53.70 29.78 -32.91
C THR A 179 53.72 28.26 -33.08
N ALA A 180 53.69 27.66 -34.28
CA ALA A 180 54.17 28.09 -35.61
C ALA A 180 53.29 27.58 -36.77
#